data_AF-A0A2S8NTZ2-F1
#
_entry.id   AF-A0A2S8NTZ2-F1
#
_cell.length_a   1.000
_cell.length_b   1.000
_cell.length_c   1.000
_cell.angle_alpha   90.00
_cell.angle_beta   90.00
_cell.angle_gamma   90.00
#
_symmetry.space_group_name_H-M   'P 1'
#
loop_
_entity.id
_entity.type
_entity.pdbx_description
1 polymer ?
#
loop_
_entity_poly.entity_id
_entity_poly.type
_entity_poly.pdbx_seq_one_letter_code
_entity_poly.pdbx_strand_id
1 'polypeptide(L)' 'MTKKYLLIIKNEYYTTHAFYTLEEAKMSAQNEKYFQTIIIDLETEMIMDLENIEWIGNK' A
#
# COMPACT_ATOMS: atom_id res chain seq x y z
N MET A 1 -4.60 -5.67 -19.42
CA MET A 1 -4.95 -4.67 -18.40
C MET A 1 -3.73 -4.46 -17.52
N THR A 2 -3.42 -3.21 -17.15
CA THR A 2 -2.32 -2.93 -16.22
C THR A 2 -2.73 -3.38 -14.83
N LYS A 3 -1.91 -4.21 -14.17
CA LYS A 3 -2.15 -4.67 -12.80
C LYS A 3 -2.25 -3.46 -11.85
N LYS A 4 -3.23 -3.50 -10.96
CA LYS A 4 -3.48 -2.45 -9.97
C LYS A 4 -3.36 -3.00 -8.56
N TYR A 5 -2.90 -2.15 -7.66
CA TYR A 5 -2.73 -2.38 -6.24
C TYR A 5 -3.63 -1.40 -5.49
N LEU A 6 -4.19 -1.83 -4.37
CA LEU A 6 -4.92 -0.95 -3.46
C LEU A 6 -3.91 -0.34 -2.49
N LEU A 7 -3.75 0.98 -2.55
CA LEU A 7 -3.02 1.74 -1.53
C LEU A 7 -4.02 2.21 -0.48
N ILE A 8 -3.75 1.91 0.78
CA ILE A 8 -4.46 2.44 1.95
C ILE A 8 -3.50 3.35 2.71
N ILE A 9 -3.93 4.57 2.99
CA ILE A 9 -3.18 5.54 3.81
C ILE A 9 -4.07 5.88 5.00
N LYS A 10 -3.55 5.73 6.22
CA LYS A 10 -4.32 6.01 7.43
C LYS A 10 -3.49 6.66 8.53
N ASN A 11 -4.18 7.42 9.37
CA ASN A 11 -3.71 7.88 10.68
C ASN A 11 -4.87 7.77 11.69
N GLU A 12 -4.70 8.41 12.84
CA GLU A 12 -5.70 8.49 13.90
C GLU A 12 -7.00 9.24 13.52
N TYR A 13 -7.00 10.05 12.45
CA TYR A 13 -8.13 10.90 12.08
C TYR A 13 -8.86 10.48 10.80
N TYR A 14 -8.16 9.85 9.86
CA TYR A 14 -8.72 9.50 8.56
C TYR A 14 -8.07 8.26 7.96
N THR A 15 -8.81 7.66 7.03
CA THR A 15 -8.36 6.57 6.18
C THR A 15 -8.77 6.87 4.75
N THR A 16 -7.81 6.83 3.83
CA THR A 16 -8.03 6.98 2.40
C THR A 16 -7.57 5.72 1.68
N HIS A 17 -8.17 5.46 0.51
CA HIS A 17 -7.81 4.33 -0.32
C HIS A 17 -7.93 4.69 -1.80
N ALA A 18 -7.01 4.19 -2.62
CA ALA A 18 -7.00 4.41 -4.06
C ALA A 18 -6.27 3.29 -4.80
N PHE A 19 -6.61 3.12 -6.09
CA PHE A 19 -6.00 2.11 -6.95
C PHE A 19 -4.87 2.70 -7.78
N TYR A 20 -3.71 2.07 -7.71
CA TYR A 20 -2.49 2.51 -8.38
C TYR A 20 -1.77 1.36 -9.05
N THR A 21 -0.87 1.65 -9.99
CA THR A 21 0.22 0.73 -10.29
C THR A 21 1.14 0.58 -9.08
N LEU A 22 1.99 -0.46 -9.06
CA LEU A 22 2.92 -0.67 -7.94
C LEU A 22 3.89 0.52 -7.76
N GLU A 23 4.34 1.11 -8.87
CA GLU A 23 5.27 2.24 -8.87
C GLU A 23 4.61 3.50 -8.30
N GLU A 24 3.41 3.84 -8.77
CA GLU A 24 2.63 4.98 -8.25
C GLU A 24 2.28 4.80 -6.77
N ALA A 25 1.96 3.57 -6.33
CA ALA A 25 1.68 3.27 -4.93
C ALA A 25 2.91 3.52 -4.05
N LYS A 26 4.10 3.07 -4.49
CA LYS A 26 5.37 3.32 -3.80
C LYS A 26 5.73 4.80 -3.74
N MET A 27 5.56 5.53 -4.84
CA MET A 27 5.80 6.98 -4.88
C MET A 27 4.85 7.74 -3.94
N SER A 28 3.57 7.38 -3.96
CA SER A 28 2.56 8.00 -3.10
C SER A 28 2.86 7.73 -1.62
N ALA A 29 3.22 6.48 -1.28
CA ALA A 29 3.61 6.13 0.08
C ALA A 29 4.86 6.87 0.57
N GLN A 30 5.86 7.09 -0.30
CA GLN A 30 7.04 7.90 0.04
C GLN A 30 6.70 9.36 0.33
N ASN A 31 5.75 9.95 -0.41
CA ASN A 31 5.30 11.32 -0.17
C ASN A 31 4.52 11.45 1.15
N GLU A 32 3.79 10.40 1.53
CA GLU A 32 2.95 10.32 2.73
C GLU A 32 3.65 9.58 3.89
N LYS A 33 4.99 9.66 3.97
CA LYS A 33 5.82 8.90 4.94
C LYS A 33 5.48 9.05 6.43
N TYR A 34 4.65 10.03 6.78
CA TYR A 34 4.19 10.30 8.15
C TYR A 34 2.88 9.56 8.48
N PHE A 35 2.32 8.86 7.50
CA PHE A 35 1.09 8.09 7.61
C PHE A 35 1.41 6.60 7.50
N GLN A 36 0.56 5.78 8.11
CA GLN A 36 0.62 4.35 7.88
C GLN A 36 0.12 4.05 6.48
N THR A 37 0.99 3.50 5.65
CA THR A 37 0.68 3.16 4.26
C THR A 37 0.77 1.67 4.03
N ILE A 38 -0.28 1.09 3.46
CA ILE A 38 -0.41 -0.34 3.16
C ILE A 38 -0.68 -0.50 1.67
N ILE A 39 0.09 -1.33 1.00
CA ILE A 39 -0.14 -1.71 -0.40
C ILE A 39 -0.66 -3.14 -0.45
N ILE A 40 -1.80 -3.36 -1.09
CA ILE A 40 -2.44 -4.67 -1.22
C ILE A 40 -2.47 -5.08 -2.69
N ASP A 41 -1.96 -6.27 -2.96
CA ASP A 41 -2.18 -6.96 -4.23
C ASP A 41 -3.48 -7.77 -4.13
N LEU A 42 -4.52 -7.32 -4.82
CA LEU A 42 -5.84 -7.97 -4.75
C LEU A 42 -5.91 -9.29 -5.53
N GLU A 43 -4.94 -9.58 -6.41
CA GLU A 43 -4.91 -10.84 -7.15
C GLU A 43 -4.28 -11.96 -6.34
N THR A 44 -3.31 -11.63 -5.47
CA THR A 44 -2.57 -12.59 -4.64
C THR A 44 -2.91 -12.50 -3.15
N GLU A 45 -3.76 -11.54 -2.77
CA GLU A 45 -4.08 -11.18 -1.39
C GLU A 45 -2.85 -10.80 -0.54
N MET A 46 -1.73 -10.46 -1.18
CA MET A 46 -0.49 -10.07 -0.51
C MET A 46 -0.58 -8.64 0.03
N ILE A 47 -0.13 -8.44 1.26
CA ILE A 47 -0.17 -7.16 1.98
C ILE A 47 1.26 -6.71 2.30
N MET A 48 1.61 -5.49 1.91
CA MET A 48 2.87 -4.83 2.24
C MET A 48 2.59 -3.62 3.13
N ASP A 49 2.93 -3.71 4.42
CA ASP A 49 3.00 -2.55 5.32
C ASP A 49 4.37 -1.87 5.14
N LEU A 50 4.36 -0.56 4.91
CA LEU A 50 5.58 0.21 4.65
C LEU A 50 6.10 0.96 5.89
N GLU A 51 5.35 1.04 7.00
CA GLU A 51 5.86 1.57 8.27
C GLU A 51 6.83 0.59 8.95
N ASN A 52 6.55 -0.70 8.79
CA ASN A 52 7.39 -1.79 9.26
C ASN A 52 7.57 -2.73 8.08
N ILE A 53 8.70 -2.63 7.37
CA ILE A 53 9.01 -3.53 6.25
C ILE A 53 9.22 -4.95 6.82
N GLU A 54 8.13 -5.65 7.11
CA GLU A 54 8.07 -7.09 7.25
C GLU A 54 7.24 -7.61 6.09
N TRP A 55 7.93 -8.26 5.15
CA TRP A 55 7.33 -8.85 3.96
C TRP A 55 6.58 -10.12 4.39
N ILE A 56 5.27 -10.04 4.60
CA ILE A 56 4.44 -11.20 4.89
C ILE A 56 3.86 -11.72 3.57
N GLY A 57 4.73 -12.30 2.75
CA GLY A 57 4.31 -13.08 1.58
C GLY A 57 4.31 -14.56 1.92
N ASN A 58 3.25 -15.27 1.55
CA ASN A 58 3.13 -16.72 1.77
C ASN A 58 4.32 -17.46 1.15
N LYS A 59 4.88 -18.39 1.93
CA LYS A 59 5.97 -19.32 1.57
C LYS A 59 5.48 -20.44 0.66
#